data_AF-A0A0U5JCN0-F1
#
_entry.id   AF-A0A0U5JCN0-F1
#
_cell.length_a   1.000
_cell.length_b   1.000
_cell.length_c   1.000
_cell.angle_alpha   90.00
_cell.angle_beta   90.00
_cell.angle_gamma   90.00
#
_symmetry.space_group_name_H-M   'P 1'
#
loop_
_entity.id
_entity.type
_entity.pdbx_description
1 polymer ?
#
loop_
_entity_poly.entity_id
_entity_poly.type
_entity_poly.pdbx_seq_one_letter_code
_entity_poly.pdbx_strand_id
1 'polypeptide(L)'
;MGRTKRWQIKWLLSLVCLALATAAYFYQIPTSATEHKEAILEAAQKLPQSGVLKKNWDGYIYLKVDDDYIHQLFPLIHENGFHKPSSLHRPSRIGAHISVFYKDEAASRKPITEVGQSYSFRVKNFTHVSTKQKDYAIIEVDSPELEKLREKYGLPPKLFNHEFHITIGDKNKRYYVP
;
A
#
# COMPACT_ATOMS: atom_id res chain seq x y z
N MET A 1 1.82 49.83 50.48
CA MET A 1 1.97 48.49 49.86
C MET A 1 0.70 48.15 49.09
N GLY A 2 0.77 47.73 47.81
CA GLY A 2 -0.42 47.18 47.13
C GLY A 2 -0.63 47.50 45.64
N ARG A 3 0.42 47.66 44.83
CA ARG A 3 0.24 48.01 43.39
C ARG A 3 1.07 47.18 42.40
N THR A 4 1.44 45.95 42.73
CA THR A 4 2.28 45.08 41.86
C THR A 4 1.63 43.76 41.43
N LYS A 5 0.52 43.31 42.03
CA LYS A 5 -0.08 41.99 41.71
C LYS A 5 -0.93 41.94 40.44
N ARG A 6 -1.35 43.08 39.88
CA ARG A 6 -2.36 43.11 38.79
C ARG A 6 -1.78 42.92 37.38
N TRP A 7 -0.46 43.06 37.21
CA TRP A 7 0.22 42.93 35.91
C TRP A 7 0.67 41.50 35.59
N GLN A 8 1.04 40.68 36.58
CA GLN A 8 1.51 39.30 36.33
C GLN A 8 0.39 38.32 35.93
N ILE A 9 -0.86 38.60 36.29
CA ILE A 9 -2.01 37.74 35.95
C ILE A 9 -2.36 37.80 34.46
N LYS A 10 -2.09 38.93 33.79
CA LYS A 10 -2.39 39.09 32.36
C LYS A 10 -1.46 38.29 31.44
N TRP A 11 -0.21 38.10 31.85
CA TRP A 11 0.76 37.32 31.08
C TRP A 11 0.55 35.80 31.24
N LEU A 12 0.13 35.34 32.43
CA LEU A 12 -0.22 33.93 32.65
C LEU A 12 -1.47 33.48 31.88
N LEU A 13 -2.51 34.32 31.80
CA LEU A 13 -3.72 34.01 31.03
C LEU A 13 -3.44 33.93 29.51
N SER A 14 -2.54 34.77 29.00
CA SER A 14 -2.17 34.76 27.58
C SER A 14 -1.36 33.51 27.18
N LEU A 15 -0.45 33.04 28.06
CA LEU A 15 0.32 31.81 27.83
C LEU A 15 -0.54 30.54 27.91
N VAL A 16 -1.54 30.50 28.79
CA VAL A 16 -2.51 29.38 28.86
C VAL A 16 -3.39 29.33 27.61
N CYS A 17 -3.85 30.47 27.10
CA CYS A 17 -4.63 30.50 25.85
C CYS A 17 -3.80 30.07 24.63
N LEU A 18 -2.51 30.41 24.58
CA LEU A 18 -1.63 29.98 23.49
C LEU A 18 -1.33 28.46 23.54
N ALA A 19 -1.17 27.88 24.74
CA ALA A 19 -0.98 26.44 24.92
C ALA A 19 -2.26 25.62 24.65
N LEU A 20 -3.44 26.18 24.93
CA LEU A 20 -4.72 25.55 24.58
C LEU A 20 -5.01 25.60 23.08
N ALA A 21 -4.63 26.69 22.41
CA ALA A 21 -4.78 26.81 20.95
C ALA A 21 -3.85 25.85 20.18
N THR A 22 -2.63 25.60 20.67
CA THR A 22 -1.75 24.60 20.05
C THR A 22 -2.25 23.17 20.29
N ALA A 23 -2.72 22.84 21.49
CA ALA A 23 -3.29 21.52 21.77
C ALA A 23 -4.53 21.21 20.90
N ALA A 24 -5.40 22.20 20.68
CA ALA A 24 -6.55 22.06 19.79
C ALA A 24 -6.15 21.88 18.31
N TYR A 25 -5.10 22.59 17.85
CA TYR A 25 -4.59 22.47 16.49
C TYR A 25 -3.95 21.10 16.22
N PHE A 26 -3.29 20.49 17.21
CA PHE A 26 -2.77 19.11 17.11
C PHE A 26 -3.88 18.04 17.14
N TYR A 27 -5.03 18.32 17.77
CA TYR A 27 -6.20 17.43 17.77
C TYR A 27 -6.98 17.43 16.45
N GLN A 28 -6.67 18.34 15.52
CA GLN A 28 -7.35 18.46 14.22
C GLN A 28 -6.58 17.84 13.05
N ILE A 29 -5.61 16.95 13.31
CA ILE A 29 -5.23 15.97 12.27
C ILE A 29 -6.47 15.11 12.04
N PRO A 30 -6.99 15.00 10.81
CA PRO A 30 -8.28 14.36 10.56
C PRO A 30 -8.19 12.88 10.90
N THR A 31 -8.75 12.50 12.05
CA THR A 31 -8.89 11.13 12.56
C THR A 31 -9.40 10.19 11.46
N SER A 32 -10.33 10.68 10.64
CA SER A 32 -10.96 9.93 9.55
C SER A 32 -9.99 9.33 8.52
N ALA A 33 -8.91 10.02 8.14
CA ALA A 33 -8.01 9.49 7.11
C ALA A 33 -7.09 8.38 7.65
N THR A 34 -6.64 8.54 8.89
CA THR A 34 -5.85 7.54 9.61
C THR A 34 -6.71 6.32 9.96
N GLU A 35 -7.91 6.52 10.51
CA GLU A 35 -8.88 5.47 10.83
C GLU A 35 -9.25 4.64 9.58
N HIS A 36 -9.43 5.31 8.45
CA HIS A 36 -9.74 4.65 7.17
C HIS A 36 -8.63 3.70 6.73
N LYS A 37 -7.39 4.20 6.75
CA LYS A 37 -6.20 3.42 6.42
C LYS A 37 -6.02 2.23 7.38
N GLU A 38 -6.25 2.43 8.67
CA GLU A 38 -6.18 1.37 9.68
C GLU A 38 -7.22 0.28 9.43
N ALA A 39 -8.46 0.64 9.08
CA ALA A 39 -9.51 -0.33 8.75
C ALA A 39 -9.15 -1.22 7.55
N ILE A 40 -8.59 -0.63 6.49
CA ILE A 40 -8.12 -1.38 5.31
C ILE A 40 -6.98 -2.33 5.72
N LEU A 41 -6.04 -1.86 6.54
CA LEU A 41 -4.91 -2.66 7.01
C LEU A 41 -5.34 -3.82 7.89
N GLU A 42 -6.26 -3.59 8.84
CA GLU A 42 -6.80 -4.61 9.72
C GLU A 42 -7.54 -5.69 8.91
N ALA A 43 -8.33 -5.27 7.91
CA ALA A 43 -8.98 -6.20 6.99
C ALA A 43 -7.95 -7.02 6.18
N ALA A 44 -6.90 -6.37 5.66
CA ALA A 44 -5.86 -7.04 4.89
C ALA A 44 -5.06 -8.07 5.72
N GLN A 45 -4.85 -7.81 7.02
CA GLN A 45 -4.14 -8.71 7.92
C GLN A 45 -4.92 -9.99 8.25
N LYS A 46 -6.27 -9.96 8.13
CA LYS A 46 -7.15 -11.12 8.33
C LYS A 46 -7.20 -12.05 7.13
N LEU A 47 -6.72 -11.61 5.96
CA LEU A 47 -6.64 -12.42 4.75
C LEU A 47 -5.42 -13.35 4.76
N PRO A 48 -5.43 -14.45 3.97
CA PRO A 48 -4.29 -15.34 3.88
C PRO A 48 -3.02 -14.62 3.39
N GLN A 49 -1.99 -14.58 4.24
CA GLN A 49 -0.71 -13.91 3.93
C GLN A 49 0.29 -14.86 3.26
N SER A 50 -0.22 -15.66 2.32
CA SER A 50 0.56 -16.61 1.54
C SER A 50 -0.03 -16.74 0.14
N GLY A 51 0.78 -17.19 -0.81
CA GLY A 51 0.32 -17.45 -2.16
C GLY A 51 1.17 -18.49 -2.87
N VAL A 52 0.80 -18.82 -4.11
CA VAL A 52 1.51 -19.79 -4.95
C VAL A 52 2.21 -19.07 -6.09
N LEU A 53 3.50 -19.33 -6.30
CA LEU A 53 4.26 -18.72 -7.37
C LEU A 53 3.78 -19.27 -8.71
N LYS A 54 3.33 -18.39 -9.61
CA LYS A 54 2.83 -18.73 -10.93
C LYS A 54 3.61 -18.00 -12.00
N LYS A 55 3.59 -18.57 -13.20
CA LYS A 55 4.17 -18.01 -14.41
C LYS A 55 3.09 -17.91 -15.48
N ASN A 56 2.93 -16.74 -16.06
CA ASN A 56 2.07 -16.54 -17.23
C ASN A 56 2.78 -16.99 -18.52
N TRP A 57 1.99 -17.18 -19.57
CA TRP A 57 2.46 -17.60 -20.89
C TRP A 57 3.49 -16.65 -21.50
N ASP A 58 3.45 -15.36 -21.14
CA ASP A 58 4.36 -14.33 -21.60
C ASP A 58 5.70 -14.31 -20.85
N GLY A 59 5.84 -15.11 -19.78
CA GLY A 59 7.04 -15.21 -18.96
C GLY A 59 7.00 -14.38 -17.67
N TYR A 60 5.94 -13.59 -17.42
CA TYR A 60 5.77 -12.86 -16.18
C TYR A 60 5.54 -13.81 -14.99
N ILE A 61 6.27 -13.60 -13.89
CA ILE A 61 6.18 -14.44 -12.69
C ILE A 61 5.69 -13.60 -11.51
N TYR A 62 4.69 -14.13 -10.83
CA TYR A 62 3.98 -13.47 -9.75
C TYR A 62 3.58 -14.47 -8.67
N LEU A 63 3.42 -13.99 -7.45
CA LEU A 63 2.77 -14.75 -6.39
C LEU A 63 1.26 -14.57 -6.53
N LYS A 64 0.53 -15.65 -6.86
CA LYS A 64 -0.93 -15.62 -6.83
C LYS A 64 -1.41 -15.67 -5.38
N VAL A 65 -2.11 -14.63 -4.95
CA VAL A 65 -2.71 -14.54 -3.61
C VAL A 65 -4.23 -14.62 -3.70
N ASP A 66 -4.93 -14.59 -2.58
CA ASP A 66 -6.40 -14.63 -2.56
C ASP A 66 -7.02 -13.40 -3.27
N ASP A 67 -8.03 -13.61 -4.12
CA ASP A 67 -8.73 -12.51 -4.82
C ASP A 67 -9.57 -11.66 -3.85
N ASP A 68 -9.80 -12.15 -2.64
CA ASP A 68 -10.41 -11.41 -1.54
C ASP A 68 -9.61 -10.18 -1.12
N TYR A 69 -8.29 -10.12 -1.40
CA TYR A 69 -7.53 -8.87 -1.29
C TYR A 69 -8.13 -7.75 -2.12
N ILE A 70 -8.72 -8.05 -3.29
CA ILE A 70 -9.40 -7.04 -4.09
C ILE A 70 -10.88 -6.97 -3.70
N HIS A 71 -11.55 -8.11 -3.54
CA HIS A 71 -13.00 -8.12 -3.32
C HIS A 71 -13.43 -7.53 -1.98
N GLN A 72 -12.66 -7.75 -0.92
CA GLN A 72 -12.96 -7.24 0.43
C GLN A 72 -12.36 -5.87 0.70
N LEU A 73 -11.18 -5.56 0.15
CA LEU A 73 -10.49 -4.29 0.45
C LEU A 73 -10.89 -3.15 -0.49
N PHE A 74 -11.20 -3.42 -1.77
CA PHE A 74 -11.60 -2.35 -2.70
C PHE A 74 -12.85 -1.56 -2.24
N PRO A 75 -13.92 -2.18 -1.71
CA PRO A 75 -15.08 -1.44 -1.18
C PRO A 75 -14.73 -0.50 -0.03
N LEU A 76 -13.61 -0.74 0.64
CA LEU A 76 -13.09 0.10 1.71
C LEU A 76 -12.25 1.26 1.17
N ILE A 77 -12.17 1.52 -0.14
CA ILE A 77 -11.51 2.70 -0.70
C ILE A 77 -12.58 3.76 -0.94
N HIS A 78 -12.56 4.85 -0.18
CA HIS A 78 -13.61 5.89 -0.27
C HIS A 78 -13.29 6.97 -1.31
N GLU A 79 -12.06 7.01 -1.84
CA GLU A 79 -11.66 8.01 -2.81
C GLU A 79 -12.34 7.81 -4.17
N ASN A 80 -12.97 8.88 -4.68
CA ASN A 80 -13.64 8.86 -5.96
C ASN A 80 -12.67 8.55 -7.13
N GLY A 81 -13.18 7.77 -8.09
CA GLY A 81 -12.50 7.48 -9.36
C GLY A 81 -11.59 6.25 -9.34
N PHE A 82 -11.44 5.57 -8.20
CA PHE A 82 -10.81 4.24 -8.18
C PHE A 82 -11.76 3.18 -8.73
N HIS A 83 -11.18 2.22 -9.45
CA HIS A 83 -11.85 1.04 -9.98
C HIS A 83 -11.08 -0.22 -9.58
N LYS A 84 -11.76 -1.36 -9.61
CA LYS A 84 -11.10 -2.65 -9.41
C LYS A 84 -10.02 -2.84 -10.48
N PRO A 85 -8.82 -3.34 -10.12
CA PRO A 85 -7.71 -3.45 -11.04
C PRO A 85 -8.06 -4.27 -12.28
N SER A 86 -7.47 -3.91 -13.42
CA SER A 86 -7.64 -4.65 -14.67
C SER A 86 -7.15 -6.10 -14.60
N SER A 87 -6.32 -6.45 -13.61
CA SER A 87 -5.85 -7.82 -13.39
C SER A 87 -6.98 -8.81 -13.09
N LEU A 88 -8.13 -8.36 -12.56
CA LEU A 88 -9.33 -9.19 -12.41
C LEU A 88 -10.05 -9.48 -13.73
N HIS A 89 -9.85 -8.62 -14.73
CA HIS A 89 -10.60 -8.65 -15.98
C HIS A 89 -9.79 -9.31 -17.10
N ARG A 90 -10.48 -9.67 -18.19
CA ARG A 90 -9.80 -10.12 -19.42
C ARG A 90 -8.96 -8.97 -20.01
N PRO A 91 -7.82 -9.26 -20.63
CA PRO A 91 -7.29 -10.59 -20.96
C PRO A 91 -6.40 -11.24 -19.88
N SER A 92 -6.03 -10.50 -18.84
CA SER A 92 -5.03 -10.94 -17.84
C SER A 92 -5.57 -12.02 -16.89
N ARG A 93 -6.74 -11.79 -16.26
CA ARG A 93 -7.37 -12.66 -15.24
C ARG A 93 -6.42 -13.26 -14.21
N ILE A 94 -5.32 -12.57 -13.89
CA ILE A 94 -4.39 -12.96 -12.85
C ILE A 94 -5.02 -12.79 -11.47
N GLY A 95 -5.95 -11.84 -11.34
CA GLY A 95 -6.57 -11.46 -10.08
C GLY A 95 -5.60 -10.73 -9.14
N ALA A 96 -5.77 -10.90 -7.84
CA ALA A 96 -4.85 -10.41 -6.83
C ALA A 96 -3.52 -11.17 -6.92
N HIS A 97 -2.42 -10.42 -6.94
CA HIS A 97 -1.08 -10.97 -7.08
C HIS A 97 -0.01 -10.00 -6.56
N ILE A 98 1.18 -10.53 -6.34
CA ILE A 98 2.41 -9.78 -6.07
C ILE A 98 3.36 -10.02 -7.24
N SER A 99 3.84 -8.96 -7.89
CA SER A 99 4.86 -9.07 -8.94
C SER A 99 6.17 -9.61 -8.36
N VAL A 100 6.77 -10.63 -8.99
CA VAL A 100 8.06 -11.19 -8.53
C VAL A 100 9.14 -11.08 -9.59
N PHE A 101 8.87 -11.42 -10.86
CA PHE A 101 9.80 -11.21 -11.98
C PHE A 101 9.05 -10.65 -13.19
N TYR A 102 9.57 -9.58 -13.77
CA TYR A 102 9.11 -9.13 -15.08
C TYR A 102 9.61 -10.05 -16.19
N LYS A 103 8.87 -10.08 -17.31
CA LYS A 103 9.18 -10.91 -18.47
C LYS A 103 10.65 -10.84 -18.89
N ASP A 104 11.20 -9.63 -19.00
CA ASP A 104 12.57 -9.42 -19.47
C ASP A 104 13.63 -9.87 -18.44
N GLU A 105 13.31 -9.74 -17.15
CA GLU A 105 14.12 -10.29 -16.07
C GLU A 105 14.15 -11.83 -16.13
N ALA A 106 13.00 -12.46 -16.36
CA ALA A 106 12.89 -13.91 -16.40
C ALA A 106 13.49 -14.53 -17.69
N ALA A 107 13.36 -13.85 -18.83
CA ALA A 107 13.84 -14.34 -20.12
C ALA A 107 15.38 -14.41 -20.22
N SER A 108 16.09 -13.54 -19.51
CA SER A 108 17.55 -13.45 -19.51
C SER A 108 18.22 -14.40 -18.51
N ARG A 109 17.46 -15.34 -17.91
CA ARG A 109 17.90 -16.15 -16.78
C ARG A 109 17.62 -17.65 -17.01
N LYS A 110 18.23 -18.47 -16.14
CA LYS A 110 17.93 -19.91 -16.06
C LYS A 110 16.44 -20.10 -15.73
N PRO A 111 15.83 -21.23 -16.12
CA PRO A 111 14.45 -21.53 -15.76
C PRO A 111 14.21 -21.37 -14.26
N ILE A 112 13.15 -20.63 -13.89
CA ILE A 112 12.73 -20.47 -12.50
C ILE A 112 12.03 -21.77 -12.08
N THR A 113 12.68 -22.53 -11.19
CA THR A 113 12.27 -23.90 -10.82
C THR A 113 11.22 -23.95 -9.72
N GLU A 114 11.04 -22.83 -9.03
CA GLU A 114 10.18 -22.66 -7.86
C GLU A 114 8.73 -22.32 -8.24
N VAL A 115 8.42 -22.24 -9.53
CA VAL A 115 7.03 -22.08 -10.00
C VAL A 115 6.20 -23.26 -9.45
N GLY A 116 5.08 -22.95 -8.80
CA GLY A 116 4.23 -23.91 -8.10
C GLY A 116 4.49 -23.98 -6.59
N GLN A 117 5.59 -23.41 -6.07
CA GLN A 117 5.85 -23.35 -4.63
C GLN A 117 5.04 -22.26 -3.95
N SER A 118 4.77 -22.47 -2.66
CA SER A 118 4.10 -21.47 -1.82
C SER A 118 5.11 -20.57 -1.14
N TYR A 119 4.78 -19.29 -1.01
CA TYR A 119 5.57 -18.29 -0.31
C TYR A 119 4.70 -17.53 0.68
N SER A 120 5.28 -17.18 1.82
CA SER A 120 4.64 -16.35 2.83
C SER A 120 5.05 -14.89 2.70
N PHE A 121 4.19 -13.99 3.16
CA PHE A 121 4.47 -12.58 3.25
C PHE A 121 3.81 -11.99 4.51
N ARG A 122 4.14 -10.74 4.83
CA ARG A 122 3.49 -9.97 5.89
C ARG A 122 2.94 -8.67 5.34
N VAL A 123 1.68 -8.38 5.63
CA VAL A 123 1.09 -7.06 5.31
C VAL A 123 1.79 -5.98 6.14
N LYS A 124 2.35 -4.96 5.48
CA LYS A 124 3.05 -3.85 6.14
C LYS A 124 2.17 -2.61 6.25
N ASN A 125 1.58 -2.20 5.12
CA ASN A 125 1.04 -0.85 4.98
C ASN A 125 0.02 -0.76 3.83
N PHE A 126 -0.87 0.22 3.92
CA PHE A 126 -1.74 0.63 2.82
C PHE A 126 -1.32 2.03 2.38
N THR A 127 -1.14 2.22 1.07
CA THR A 127 -0.72 3.51 0.52
C THR A 127 -1.23 3.73 -0.90
N HIS A 128 -1.15 4.99 -1.32
CA HIS A 128 -1.39 5.40 -2.70
C HIS A 128 -0.07 5.65 -3.42
N VAL A 129 0.08 5.09 -4.61
CA VAL A 129 1.23 5.33 -5.48
C VAL A 129 0.77 5.99 -6.76
N SER A 130 1.37 7.13 -7.06
CA SER A 130 1.07 7.92 -8.26
C SER A 130 2.14 7.72 -9.33
N THR A 131 1.69 7.41 -10.55
CA THR A 131 2.50 7.46 -11.77
C THR A 131 2.05 8.63 -12.65
N LYS A 132 2.69 8.83 -13.81
CA LYS A 132 2.26 9.87 -14.76
C LYS A 132 0.84 9.62 -15.30
N GLN A 133 0.42 8.37 -15.40
CA GLN A 133 -0.83 7.98 -16.06
C GLN A 133 -1.92 7.50 -15.10
N LYS A 134 -1.54 6.93 -13.96
CA LYS A 134 -2.46 6.29 -13.02
C LYS A 134 -2.09 6.55 -11.57
N ASP A 135 -3.10 6.51 -10.71
CA ASP A 135 -2.94 6.33 -9.27
C ASP A 135 -3.33 4.89 -8.91
N TYR A 136 -2.62 4.31 -7.96
CA TYR A 136 -2.84 2.96 -7.48
C TYR A 136 -3.05 2.97 -5.97
N ALA A 137 -4.05 2.23 -5.51
CA ALA A 137 -4.25 1.88 -4.11
C ALA A 137 -3.64 0.49 -3.89
N ILE A 138 -2.62 0.41 -3.03
CA ILE A 138 -1.81 -0.79 -2.86
C ILE A 138 -1.66 -1.19 -1.40
N ILE A 139 -1.54 -2.49 -1.18
CA ILE A 139 -1.07 -3.09 0.07
C ILE A 139 0.40 -3.42 -0.09
N GLU A 140 1.28 -2.74 0.64
CA GLU A 140 2.70 -3.08 0.72
C GLU A 140 2.91 -4.30 1.61
N VAL A 141 3.76 -5.22 1.17
CA VAL A 141 4.05 -6.47 1.88
C VAL A 141 5.54 -6.70 1.99
N ASP A 142 5.93 -7.35 3.08
CA ASP A 142 7.28 -7.85 3.33
C ASP A 142 7.33 -9.34 2.99
N SER A 143 8.31 -9.78 2.21
CA SER A 143 8.52 -11.21 1.94
C SER A 143 10.00 -11.52 1.75
N PRO A 144 10.73 -11.80 2.84
CA PRO A 144 12.14 -12.17 2.78
C PRO A 144 12.41 -13.42 1.92
N GLU A 145 11.42 -14.31 1.78
CA GLU A 145 11.51 -15.50 0.93
C GLU A 145 11.51 -15.14 -0.56
N LEU A 146 10.68 -14.18 -0.98
CA LEU A 146 10.67 -13.67 -2.35
C LEU A 146 11.92 -12.85 -2.68
N GLU A 147 12.44 -12.09 -1.70
CA GLU A 147 13.72 -11.38 -1.86
C GLU A 147 14.86 -12.36 -2.13
N LYS A 148 15.00 -13.41 -1.30
CA LYS A 148 15.97 -14.49 -1.49
C LYS A 148 15.81 -15.20 -2.82
N LEU A 149 14.56 -15.41 -3.26
CA LEU A 149 14.28 -15.98 -4.57
C LEU A 149 14.83 -15.10 -5.69
N ARG A 150 14.62 -13.78 -5.64
CA ARG A 150 15.16 -12.86 -6.65
C ARG A 150 16.68 -12.84 -6.64
N GLU A 151 17.29 -12.79 -5.45
CA GLU A 151 18.74 -12.82 -5.28
C GLU A 151 19.38 -14.11 -5.83
N LYS A 152 18.73 -15.26 -5.64
CA LYS A 152 19.14 -16.56 -6.20
C LYS A 152 19.33 -16.49 -7.72
N TYR A 153 18.56 -15.65 -8.41
CA TYR A 153 18.61 -15.46 -9.86
C TYR A 153 19.39 -14.20 -10.27
N GLY A 154 20.21 -13.65 -9.38
CA GLY A 154 21.09 -12.51 -9.66
C GLY A 154 20.31 -11.23 -9.97
N LEU A 155 19.18 -11.03 -9.31
CA LEU A 155 18.40 -9.80 -9.37
C LEU A 155 18.47 -9.07 -8.02
N PRO A 156 18.21 -7.74 -8.00
CA PRO A 156 17.98 -7.03 -6.77
C PRO A 156 16.83 -7.67 -5.97
N PRO A 157 16.90 -7.69 -4.63
CA PRO A 157 15.88 -8.33 -3.78
C PRO A 157 14.48 -7.75 -4.00
N LYS A 158 14.38 -6.47 -4.37
CA LYS A 158 13.13 -5.74 -4.62
C LYS A 158 12.99 -5.29 -6.06
N LEU A 159 11.74 -5.20 -6.52
CA LEU A 159 11.42 -4.63 -7.83
C LEU A 159 11.54 -3.11 -7.78
N PHE A 160 12.35 -2.53 -8.67
CA PHE A 160 12.59 -1.09 -8.76
C PHE A 160 12.82 -0.39 -7.40
N ASN A 161 13.47 -1.08 -6.47
CA ASN A 161 13.76 -0.62 -5.11
C ASN A 161 12.54 -0.19 -4.26
N HIS A 162 11.35 -0.77 -4.50
CA HIS A 162 10.16 -0.58 -3.67
C HIS A 162 9.67 -1.91 -3.06
N GLU A 163 8.85 -1.82 -2.01
CA GLU A 163 8.24 -2.97 -1.37
C GLU A 163 7.39 -3.78 -2.37
N PHE A 164 7.37 -5.10 -2.20
CA PHE A 164 6.37 -5.92 -2.87
C PHE A 164 4.98 -5.41 -2.53
N HIS A 165 4.03 -5.54 -3.45
CA HIS A 165 2.70 -5.01 -3.21
C HIS A 165 1.62 -5.79 -3.95
N ILE A 166 0.39 -5.67 -3.42
CA ILE A 166 -0.86 -6.12 -4.02
C ILE A 166 -1.63 -4.87 -4.43
N THR A 167 -1.96 -4.74 -5.71
CA THR A 167 -2.85 -3.66 -6.17
C THR A 167 -4.30 -4.02 -5.86
N ILE A 168 -5.00 -3.16 -5.13
CA ILE A 168 -6.42 -3.34 -4.78
C ILE A 168 -7.35 -2.38 -5.51
N GLY A 169 -6.82 -1.28 -6.06
CA GLY A 169 -7.55 -0.37 -6.94
C GLY A 169 -6.63 0.43 -7.85
N ASP A 170 -7.12 0.84 -9.02
CA ASP A 170 -6.44 1.80 -9.89
C ASP A 170 -7.37 2.91 -10.39
N LYS A 171 -6.79 4.07 -10.69
CA LYS A 171 -7.49 5.26 -11.19
C LYS A 171 -6.68 5.85 -12.34
N ASN A 172 -7.32 6.07 -13.49
CA ASN A 172 -6.69 6.74 -14.63
C ASN A 172 -6.69 8.26 -14.44
N LYS A 173 -5.55 8.92 -14.67
CA LYS A 173 -5.46 10.40 -14.64
C LYS A 173 -6.02 11.07 -15.90
N ARG A 174 -6.15 10.34 -17.01
CA ARG A 174 -6.56 10.88 -18.32
C ARG A 174 -8.05 11.20 -18.48
N TYR A 175 -8.86 11.09 -17.43
CA TYR A 175 -10.31 11.37 -17.50
C TYR A 175 -10.77 12.56 -16.65
N TYR A 176 -9.86 13.46 -16.24
CA TYR A 176 -10.23 14.77 -15.68
C TYR A 176 -9.90 15.86 -16.69
N VAL A 177 -10.83 16.11 -17.62
CA VAL A 177 -10.96 17.43 -18.23
C VAL A 177 -11.95 18.19 -17.32
N PRO A 178 -11.55 19.31 -16.70
CA PRO A 178 -12.46 20.10 -15.85
C PRO A 178 -13.68 20.62 -16.63
#